data_AF-A0AA35R5L5-F1
#
_entry.id   AF-A0AA35R5L5-F1
#
_cell.length_a   1.000
_cell.length_b   1.000
_cell.length_c   1.000
_cell.angle_alpha   90.00
_cell.angle_beta   90.00
_cell.angle_gamma   90.00
#
_symmetry.space_group_name_H-M   'P 1'
#
loop_
_entity.id
_entity.type
_entity.pdbx_description
1 polymer ?
#
loop_
_entity_poly.entity_id
_entity_poly.type
_entity_poly.pdbx_seq_one_letter_code
_entity_poly.pdbx_strand_id
1 'polypeptide(L)'
;MRLLKKHLEETGGKVVTRFPPEPNGILHIGHAKAINFNFGYAKAHGGITYLRYDDTNPEKEEERFIRGIQEMVKWLGHKPYKINFSSDYFGQLYEWAVELIKRGHAYVCHQTQDELKGHNPPPSPWRERPVEESLLLFEDMKRGKFEEGEATLRMKHVMEDSKQDPVAYRIKYTPHPHAGDAWCVYPTYDFTHCLCDSIENISHSLCTKEFQARRSSYYWLCNALDLYCPVQWEYGRLNLQYTVVSKRKIQKLIGGGIVADWDDPRLYTLTALRRRGIPPEAIHKFTAKVGVTMSQAILHPNLLDSCVRDELNNTATRVMAVLDPVKVVVENLADVQALEVEVLNIPHLPGKGAHKVFFDPSNLYIDASDFKEVAESGYRRLAPGQPVGLKHAGYVISHLRTEKDSSGSVAAVVVEAHRTEEVDKPKAFIQWVSRPVPSAVRLYYSL
;
A
#
# COMPACT_ATOMS: atom_id res chain seq x y z
N MET A 1 -11.24 -37.70 -5.79
CA MET A 1 -9.95 -38.27 -5.33
C MET A 1 -8.81 -38.11 -6.34
N ARG A 2 -9.00 -38.40 -7.64
CA ARG A 2 -7.95 -38.26 -8.68
C ARG A 2 -7.31 -36.86 -8.74
N LEU A 3 -8.13 -35.81 -8.81
CA LEU A 3 -7.66 -34.42 -8.94
C LEU A 3 -6.85 -33.96 -7.73
N LEU A 4 -7.27 -34.35 -6.52
CA LEU A 4 -6.55 -34.03 -5.28
C LEU A 4 -5.20 -34.75 -5.22
N LYS A 5 -5.12 -36.00 -5.68
CA LYS A 5 -3.84 -36.73 -5.77
C LYS A 5 -2.87 -36.00 -6.71
N LYS A 6 -3.32 -35.62 -7.91
CA LYS A 6 -2.52 -34.84 -8.86
C LYS A 6 -2.04 -33.51 -8.26
N HIS A 7 -2.95 -32.78 -7.61
CA HIS A 7 -2.61 -31.54 -6.90
C HIS A 7 -1.52 -31.73 -5.84
N LEU A 8 -1.62 -32.78 -5.02
CA LEU A 8 -0.62 -33.08 -3.99
C LEU A 8 0.73 -33.47 -4.59
N GLU A 9 0.73 -34.19 -5.72
CA GLU A 9 1.94 -34.51 -6.48
C GLU A 9 2.61 -33.25 -7.06
N GLU A 10 1.83 -32.34 -7.65
CA GLU A 10 2.33 -31.11 -8.26
C GLU A 10 2.84 -30.08 -7.22
N THR A 11 2.17 -29.99 -6.08
CA THR A 11 2.55 -29.07 -4.99
C THR A 11 3.56 -29.65 -4.02
N GLY A 12 3.75 -30.97 -4.02
CA GLY A 12 4.48 -31.68 -2.96
C GLY A 12 3.87 -31.48 -1.58
N GLY A 13 2.55 -31.23 -1.50
CA GLY A 13 1.84 -30.94 -0.26
C GLY A 13 2.14 -29.56 0.35
N LYS A 14 2.83 -28.67 -0.37
CA LYS A 14 3.15 -27.33 0.12
C LYS A 14 1.95 -26.39 0.02
N VAL A 15 1.91 -25.40 0.92
CA VAL A 15 0.98 -24.28 0.79
C VAL A 15 1.34 -23.45 -0.46
N VAL A 16 0.36 -23.24 -1.31
CA VAL A 16 0.41 -22.37 -2.49
C VAL A 16 -0.64 -21.28 -2.36
N THR A 17 -0.22 -20.02 -2.34
CA THR A 17 -1.08 -18.81 -2.32
C THR A 17 -0.78 -17.92 -3.53
N ARG A 18 -1.55 -16.84 -3.71
CA ARG A 18 -1.28 -15.81 -4.71
C ARG A 18 -1.77 -14.44 -4.27
N PHE A 19 -1.04 -13.40 -4.63
CA PHE A 19 -1.52 -12.02 -4.63
C PHE A 19 -1.92 -11.65 -6.07
N PRO A 20 -3.23 -11.50 -6.38
CA PRO A 20 -3.70 -11.28 -7.75
C PRO A 20 -4.23 -9.85 -8.00
N PRO A 21 -3.41 -8.78 -7.99
CA PRO A 21 -3.90 -7.44 -8.24
C PRO A 21 -4.24 -7.20 -9.72
N GLU A 22 -5.28 -6.43 -9.99
CA GLU A 22 -5.52 -5.84 -11.31
C GLU A 22 -4.46 -4.76 -11.59
N PRO A 23 -3.75 -4.76 -12.74
CA PRO A 23 -2.72 -3.77 -13.06
C PRO A 23 -3.31 -2.45 -13.61
N ASN A 24 -4.30 -1.89 -12.91
CA ASN A 24 -5.02 -0.69 -13.34
C ASN A 24 -4.96 0.48 -12.33
N GLY A 25 -4.14 0.35 -11.29
CA GLY A 25 -4.06 1.35 -10.24
C GLY A 25 -2.89 1.17 -9.29
N ILE A 26 -2.69 2.19 -8.46
CA ILE A 26 -1.61 2.20 -7.47
C ILE A 26 -2.08 1.51 -6.20
N LEU A 27 -1.24 0.62 -5.69
CA LEU A 27 -1.51 -0.08 -4.44
C LEU A 27 -1.57 0.90 -3.26
N HIS A 28 -2.32 0.52 -2.23
CA HIS A 28 -2.55 1.32 -1.04
C HIS A 28 -2.43 0.47 0.21
N ILE A 29 -2.48 1.05 1.39
CA ILE A 29 -2.31 0.35 2.67
C ILE A 29 -3.20 -0.89 2.83
N GLY A 30 -4.44 -0.89 2.31
CA GLY A 30 -5.29 -2.09 2.25
C GLY A 30 -4.67 -3.27 1.48
N HIS A 31 -3.94 -2.99 0.39
CA HIS A 31 -3.21 -4.01 -0.37
C HIS A 31 -2.00 -4.55 0.40
N ALA A 32 -1.35 -3.76 1.27
CA ALA A 32 -0.30 -4.29 2.13
C ALA A 32 -0.81 -5.40 3.07
N LYS A 33 -2.07 -5.32 3.54
CA LYS A 33 -2.69 -6.43 4.30
C LYS A 33 -2.79 -7.70 3.45
N ALA A 34 -3.26 -7.57 2.20
CA ALA A 34 -3.39 -8.71 1.29
C ALA A 34 -2.03 -9.32 0.92
N ILE A 35 -1.02 -8.48 0.65
CA ILE A 35 0.36 -8.91 0.38
C ILE A 35 0.91 -9.65 1.60
N ASN A 36 0.92 -9.00 2.77
CA ASN A 36 1.50 -9.60 3.98
C ASN A 36 0.79 -10.90 4.38
N PHE A 37 -0.53 -11.00 4.16
CA PHE A 37 -1.24 -12.24 4.45
C PHE A 37 -0.90 -13.35 3.47
N ASN A 38 -0.96 -13.12 2.15
CA ASN A 38 -0.68 -14.17 1.17
C ASN A 38 0.76 -14.67 1.25
N PHE A 39 1.72 -13.76 1.27
CA PHE A 39 3.15 -14.08 1.35
C PHE A 39 3.54 -14.61 2.73
N GLY A 40 3.01 -13.99 3.80
CA GLY A 40 3.30 -14.40 5.18
C GLY A 40 2.74 -15.79 5.51
N TYR A 41 1.53 -16.11 5.05
CA TYR A 41 0.90 -17.41 5.28
C TYR A 41 1.67 -18.54 4.60
N ALA A 42 2.04 -18.37 3.33
CA ALA A 42 2.86 -19.35 2.63
C ALA A 42 4.23 -19.50 3.28
N LYS A 43 4.92 -18.39 3.60
CA LYS A 43 6.23 -18.41 4.27
C LYS A 43 6.19 -19.15 5.61
N ALA A 44 5.15 -18.93 6.43
CA ALA A 44 4.98 -19.59 7.72
C ALA A 44 4.81 -21.12 7.61
N HIS A 45 4.37 -21.63 6.46
CA HIS A 45 4.13 -23.05 6.21
C HIS A 45 5.12 -23.66 5.19
N GLY A 46 6.25 -23.00 4.93
CA GLY A 46 7.26 -23.50 3.96
C GLY A 46 6.74 -23.57 2.51
N GLY A 47 5.71 -22.77 2.21
CA GLY A 47 5.02 -22.71 0.93
C GLY A 47 5.56 -21.66 -0.04
N ILE A 48 4.79 -21.42 -1.10
CA ILE A 48 5.09 -20.48 -2.18
C ILE A 48 3.93 -19.53 -2.44
N THR A 49 4.24 -18.33 -2.96
CA THR A 49 3.24 -17.32 -3.34
C THR A 49 3.49 -16.83 -4.75
N TYR A 50 2.47 -16.90 -5.60
CA TYR A 50 2.47 -16.27 -6.92
C TYR A 50 2.15 -14.78 -6.80
N LEU A 51 2.77 -13.97 -7.66
CA LEU A 51 2.24 -12.66 -8.02
C LEU A 51 1.56 -12.81 -9.38
N ARG A 52 0.23 -12.74 -9.42
CA ARG A 52 -0.51 -12.86 -10.67
C ARG A 52 -1.11 -11.50 -11.02
N TYR A 53 -0.84 -10.97 -12.19
CA TYR A 53 -1.61 -9.83 -12.66
C TYR A 53 -2.97 -10.34 -13.12
N ASP A 54 -4.04 -9.85 -12.50
CA ASP A 54 -5.39 -10.15 -12.99
C ASP A 54 -5.72 -9.20 -14.14
N ASP A 55 -5.11 -9.50 -15.28
CA ASP A 55 -5.07 -8.69 -16.49
C ASP A 55 -6.07 -9.25 -17.51
N THR A 56 -7.35 -9.26 -17.15
CA THR A 56 -8.44 -9.78 -18.00
C THR A 56 -9.19 -8.66 -18.72
N ASN A 57 -8.74 -7.42 -18.60
CA ASN A 57 -9.45 -6.26 -19.13
C ASN A 57 -8.52 -5.34 -19.95
N PRO A 58 -8.54 -5.46 -21.28
CA PRO A 58 -7.54 -4.82 -22.16
C PRO A 58 -7.54 -3.27 -22.08
N GLU A 59 -8.64 -2.64 -21.68
CA GLU A 59 -8.76 -1.16 -21.65
C GLU A 59 -8.10 -0.50 -20.43
N LYS A 60 -7.88 -1.23 -19.34
CA LYS A 60 -7.55 -0.62 -18.03
C LYS A 60 -6.11 -0.78 -17.60
N GLU A 61 -5.33 -1.50 -18.39
CA GLU A 61 -4.04 -2.02 -17.97
C GLU A 61 -2.92 -1.15 -18.54
N GLU A 62 -1.99 -0.75 -17.68
CA GLU A 62 -0.87 0.10 -18.08
C GLU A 62 0.43 -0.47 -17.50
N GLU A 63 1.49 -0.50 -18.30
CA GLU A 63 2.76 -1.10 -17.88
C GLU A 63 3.37 -0.44 -16.64
N ARG A 64 3.11 0.85 -16.42
CA ARG A 64 3.52 1.56 -15.19
C ARG A 64 2.93 0.93 -13.93
N PHE A 65 1.71 0.41 -13.97
CA PHE A 65 1.08 -0.24 -12.81
C PHE A 65 1.64 -1.63 -12.58
N ILE A 66 1.94 -2.37 -13.66
CA ILE A 66 2.64 -3.66 -13.58
C ILE A 66 3.96 -3.47 -12.82
N ARG A 67 4.81 -2.54 -13.28
CA ARG A 67 6.10 -2.24 -12.64
C ARG A 67 5.92 -1.74 -11.20
N GLY A 68 5.00 -0.79 -10.97
CA GLY A 68 4.76 -0.23 -9.64
C GLY A 68 4.27 -1.25 -8.61
N ILE A 69 3.41 -2.19 -9.00
CA ILE A 69 2.96 -3.30 -8.14
C ILE A 69 4.14 -4.18 -7.72
N GLN A 70 4.98 -4.59 -8.69
CA GLN A 70 6.18 -5.39 -8.44
C GLN A 70 7.14 -4.68 -7.48
N GLU A 71 7.38 -3.39 -7.69
CA GLU A 71 8.23 -2.59 -6.82
C GLU A 71 7.70 -2.51 -5.39
N MET A 72 6.38 -2.38 -5.20
CA MET A 72 5.77 -2.32 -3.86
C MET A 72 5.82 -3.69 -3.16
N VAL A 73 5.63 -4.79 -3.88
CA VAL A 73 5.81 -6.14 -3.32
C VAL A 73 7.26 -6.33 -2.86
N LYS A 74 8.23 -5.92 -3.69
CA LYS A 74 9.67 -5.97 -3.36
C LYS A 74 10.04 -5.04 -2.20
N TRP A 75 9.49 -3.82 -2.17
CA TRP A 75 9.73 -2.85 -1.11
C TRP A 75 9.23 -3.35 0.25
N LEU A 76 8.09 -4.06 0.27
CA LEU A 76 7.61 -4.80 1.44
C LEU A 76 8.42 -6.08 1.73
N GLY A 77 9.60 -6.27 1.14
CA GLY A 77 10.49 -7.39 1.45
C GLY A 77 10.02 -8.77 0.95
N HIS A 78 9.01 -8.83 0.09
CA HIS A 78 8.49 -10.10 -0.44
C HIS A 78 9.10 -10.42 -1.81
N LYS A 79 9.28 -11.72 -2.07
CA LYS A 79 9.73 -12.24 -3.37
C LYS A 79 8.71 -13.26 -3.88
N PRO A 80 8.03 -13.02 -5.01
CA PRO A 80 7.14 -14.02 -5.61
C PRO A 80 7.92 -15.23 -6.08
N TYR A 81 7.30 -16.41 -5.97
CA TYR A 81 7.81 -17.66 -6.54
C TYR A 81 7.86 -17.57 -8.07
N LYS A 82 6.76 -17.09 -8.66
CA LYS A 82 6.64 -16.79 -10.09
C LYS A 82 5.71 -15.59 -10.28
N ILE A 83 5.96 -14.85 -11.35
CA ILE A 83 5.09 -13.77 -11.82
C ILE A 83 4.37 -14.30 -13.06
N ASN A 84 3.04 -14.26 -13.03
CA ASN A 84 2.19 -14.71 -14.14
C ASN A 84 1.17 -13.63 -14.50
N PHE A 85 0.58 -13.76 -15.68
CA PHE A 85 -0.55 -12.96 -16.14
C PHE A 85 -1.75 -13.88 -16.32
N SER A 86 -2.95 -13.45 -15.93
CA SER A 86 -4.19 -14.16 -16.27
C SER A 86 -4.32 -14.33 -17.79
N SER A 87 -3.85 -13.36 -18.56
CA SER A 87 -3.84 -13.38 -20.02
C SER A 87 -2.91 -14.45 -20.64
N ASP A 88 -1.88 -14.91 -19.92
CA ASP A 88 -1.08 -16.08 -20.32
C ASP A 88 -1.95 -17.34 -20.47
N TYR A 89 -3.11 -17.37 -19.81
CA TYR A 89 -4.03 -18.50 -19.79
C TYR A 89 -5.22 -18.37 -20.74
N PHE A 90 -5.34 -17.29 -21.55
CA PHE A 90 -6.50 -17.09 -22.44
C PHE A 90 -6.76 -18.28 -23.38
N GLY A 91 -5.70 -18.93 -23.89
CA GLY A 91 -5.85 -20.16 -24.68
C GLY A 91 -6.59 -21.25 -23.92
N GLN A 92 -6.12 -21.61 -22.73
CA GLN A 92 -6.73 -22.67 -21.90
C GLN A 92 -8.13 -22.27 -21.41
N LEU A 93 -8.32 -20.99 -21.07
CA LEU A 93 -9.62 -20.45 -20.66
C LEU A 93 -10.64 -20.53 -21.81
N TYR A 94 -10.23 -20.32 -23.06
CA TYR A 94 -11.10 -20.47 -24.23
C TYR A 94 -11.50 -21.93 -24.43
N GLU A 95 -10.52 -22.86 -24.36
CA GLU A 95 -10.81 -24.29 -24.48
C GLU A 95 -11.76 -24.79 -23.39
N TRP A 96 -11.63 -24.29 -22.17
CA TRP A 96 -12.58 -24.59 -21.09
C TRP A 96 -13.96 -23.95 -21.30
N ALA A 97 -14.05 -22.78 -21.92
CA ALA A 97 -15.34 -22.21 -22.30
C ALA A 97 -16.04 -23.07 -23.35
N VAL A 98 -15.30 -23.56 -24.35
CA VAL A 98 -15.80 -24.51 -25.36
C VAL A 98 -16.28 -25.81 -24.68
N GLU A 99 -15.50 -26.36 -23.76
CA GLU A 99 -15.89 -27.56 -23.00
C GLU A 99 -17.15 -27.32 -22.14
N LEU A 100 -17.27 -26.15 -21.51
CA LEU A 100 -18.45 -25.78 -20.73
C LEU A 100 -19.71 -25.73 -21.59
N ILE A 101 -19.61 -25.24 -22.84
CA ILE A 101 -20.70 -25.27 -23.82
C ILE A 101 -21.05 -26.71 -24.19
N LYS A 102 -20.05 -27.56 -24.49
CA LYS A 102 -20.25 -28.98 -24.83
C LYS A 102 -20.96 -29.76 -23.73
N ARG A 103 -20.70 -29.42 -22.47
CA ARG A 103 -21.38 -29.99 -21.28
C ARG A 103 -22.78 -29.43 -21.04
N GLY A 104 -23.26 -28.51 -21.88
CA GLY A 104 -24.56 -27.86 -21.73
C GLY A 104 -24.62 -26.83 -20.59
N HIS A 105 -23.46 -26.41 -20.07
CA HIS A 105 -23.36 -25.48 -18.93
C HIS A 105 -23.06 -24.04 -19.34
N ALA A 106 -22.98 -23.73 -20.63
CA ALA A 106 -22.88 -22.38 -21.15
C ALA A 106 -23.61 -22.24 -22.49
N TYR A 107 -23.96 -21.01 -22.83
CA TYR A 107 -24.64 -20.66 -24.08
C TYR A 107 -24.30 -19.23 -24.50
N VAL A 108 -24.30 -18.96 -25.80
CA VAL A 108 -24.19 -17.59 -26.31
C VAL A 108 -25.52 -16.88 -26.12
N CYS A 109 -25.51 -15.60 -25.75
CA CYS A 109 -26.69 -14.79 -25.48
C CYS A 109 -26.58 -13.43 -26.18
N HIS A 110 -27.67 -12.97 -26.80
CA HIS A 110 -27.76 -11.69 -27.51
C HIS A 110 -28.56 -10.63 -26.74
N GLN A 111 -28.90 -10.88 -25.47
CA GLN A 111 -29.48 -9.84 -24.62
C GLN A 111 -28.49 -8.69 -24.48
N THR A 112 -28.98 -7.49 -24.78
CA THR A 112 -28.26 -6.23 -24.62
C THR A 112 -28.06 -5.91 -23.14
N GLN A 113 -27.12 -5.01 -22.83
CA GLN A 113 -26.95 -4.55 -21.44
C GLN A 113 -28.20 -3.90 -20.87
N ASP A 114 -28.99 -3.22 -21.70
CA ASP A 114 -30.22 -2.55 -21.26
C ASP A 114 -31.32 -3.55 -20.87
N GLU A 115 -31.43 -4.68 -21.58
CA GLU A 115 -32.35 -5.77 -21.21
C GLU A 115 -31.92 -6.49 -19.92
N LEU A 116 -30.64 -6.42 -19.58
CA LEU A 116 -30.09 -6.99 -18.34
C LEU A 116 -30.14 -6.00 -17.16
N LYS A 117 -30.54 -4.74 -17.37
CA LYS A 117 -30.70 -3.74 -16.29
C LYS A 117 -32.03 -3.94 -15.56
N GLY A 118 -32.00 -3.84 -14.22
CA GLY A 118 -33.19 -3.90 -13.36
C GLY A 118 -33.06 -4.94 -12.25
N HIS A 119 -34.05 -4.99 -11.36
CA HIS A 119 -34.03 -5.90 -10.20
C HIS A 119 -34.33 -7.36 -10.58
N ASN A 120 -35.01 -7.62 -11.70
CA ASN A 120 -35.37 -8.95 -12.21
C ASN A 120 -35.33 -8.96 -13.75
N PRO A 121 -34.13 -9.01 -14.38
CA PRO A 121 -34.05 -9.09 -15.83
C PRO A 121 -34.73 -10.39 -16.33
N PRO A 122 -35.43 -10.34 -17.48
CA PRO A 122 -36.06 -11.53 -18.04
C PRO A 122 -35.00 -12.61 -18.35
N PRO A 123 -35.33 -13.90 -18.18
CA PRO A 123 -34.42 -14.98 -18.53
C PRO A 123 -34.07 -14.90 -20.01
N SER A 124 -32.85 -15.30 -20.37
CA SER A 124 -32.41 -15.23 -21.75
C SER A 124 -33.28 -16.12 -22.65
N PRO A 125 -33.86 -15.59 -23.74
CA PRO A 125 -34.56 -16.42 -24.75
C PRO A 125 -33.66 -17.49 -25.37
N TRP A 126 -32.34 -17.30 -25.29
CA TRP A 126 -31.33 -18.17 -25.87
C TRP A 126 -30.79 -19.22 -24.89
N ARG A 127 -31.30 -19.27 -23.65
CA ARG A 127 -30.77 -20.17 -22.61
C ARG A 127 -30.81 -21.64 -22.99
N GLU A 128 -31.84 -22.06 -23.72
CA GLU A 128 -32.05 -23.45 -24.14
C GLU A 128 -31.63 -23.71 -25.60
N ARG A 129 -30.83 -22.81 -26.21
CA ARG A 129 -30.34 -23.04 -27.58
C ARG A 129 -29.47 -24.30 -27.66
N PRO A 130 -29.46 -25.01 -28.81
CA PRO A 130 -28.62 -26.18 -29.01
C PRO A 130 -27.13 -25.90 -28.76
N VAL A 131 -26.41 -26.94 -28.33
CA VAL A 131 -24.97 -26.88 -28.03
C VAL A 131 -24.18 -26.48 -29.27
N GLU A 132 -24.51 -27.09 -30.41
CA GLU A 132 -23.86 -26.88 -31.71
C GLU A 132 -24.01 -25.43 -32.18
N GLU A 133 -25.18 -24.82 -31.96
CA GLU A 133 -25.43 -23.41 -32.26
C GLU A 133 -24.56 -22.50 -31.39
N SER A 134 -24.48 -22.75 -30.08
CA SER A 134 -23.63 -21.97 -29.17
C SER A 134 -22.15 -22.08 -29.52
N LEU A 135 -21.68 -23.27 -29.93
CA LEU A 135 -20.29 -23.48 -30.35
C LEU A 135 -19.95 -22.66 -31.60
N LEU A 136 -20.81 -22.71 -32.61
CA LEU A 136 -20.63 -21.93 -33.84
C LEU A 136 -20.60 -20.43 -33.53
N LEU A 137 -21.55 -19.94 -32.74
CA LEU A 137 -21.64 -18.53 -32.40
C LEU A 137 -20.46 -18.05 -31.55
N PHE A 138 -19.97 -18.87 -30.61
CA PHE A 138 -18.82 -18.48 -29.79
C PHE A 138 -17.52 -18.43 -30.60
N GLU A 139 -17.33 -19.33 -31.56
CA GLU A 139 -16.23 -19.25 -32.53
C GLU A 139 -16.37 -18.00 -33.42
N ASP A 140 -17.58 -17.67 -33.86
CA ASP A 140 -17.86 -16.45 -34.62
C ASP A 140 -17.60 -15.17 -33.80
N MET A 141 -17.88 -15.18 -32.49
CA MET A 141 -17.48 -14.09 -31.57
C MET A 141 -15.95 -13.93 -31.55
N LYS A 142 -15.19 -15.03 -31.44
CA LYS A 142 -13.72 -15.00 -31.47
C LYS A 142 -13.15 -14.55 -32.82
N ARG A 143 -13.87 -14.78 -33.92
CA ARG A 143 -13.50 -14.32 -35.28
C ARG A 143 -13.90 -12.88 -35.57
N GLY A 144 -14.50 -12.18 -34.62
CA GLY A 144 -14.89 -10.77 -34.78
C GLY A 144 -16.07 -10.56 -35.72
N LYS A 145 -17.03 -11.50 -35.76
CA LYS A 145 -18.25 -11.36 -36.60
C LYS A 145 -19.40 -10.58 -35.96
N PHE A 146 -19.21 -10.10 -34.73
CA PHE A 146 -20.22 -9.42 -33.92
C PHE A 146 -19.64 -8.13 -33.33
N GLU A 147 -20.46 -7.09 -33.22
CA GLU A 147 -20.05 -5.82 -32.61
C GLU A 147 -19.88 -5.96 -31.08
N GLU A 148 -19.19 -4.99 -30.46
CA GLU A 148 -19.04 -4.98 -29.00
C GLU A 148 -20.41 -4.93 -28.31
N GLY A 149 -20.67 -5.91 -27.44
CA GLY A 149 -21.93 -6.00 -26.68
C GLY A 149 -23.09 -6.69 -27.41
N GLU A 150 -22.91 -7.07 -28.68
CA GLU A 150 -23.94 -7.78 -29.47
C GLU A 150 -24.12 -9.25 -29.03
N ALA A 151 -23.06 -9.86 -28.51
CA ALA A 151 -23.10 -11.23 -28.00
C ALA A 151 -22.20 -11.42 -26.76
N THR A 152 -22.64 -12.27 -25.85
CA THR A 152 -21.88 -12.70 -24.67
C THR A 152 -21.98 -14.21 -24.49
N LEU A 153 -20.94 -14.84 -23.97
CA LEU A 153 -21.06 -16.22 -23.47
C LEU A 153 -21.53 -16.15 -22.02
N ARG A 154 -22.58 -16.88 -21.66
CA ARG A 154 -23.13 -16.93 -20.30
C ARG A 154 -23.07 -18.34 -19.72
N MET A 155 -22.75 -18.44 -18.43
CA MET A 155 -22.77 -19.69 -17.68
C MET A 155 -24.20 -20.02 -17.28
N LYS A 156 -24.67 -21.26 -17.44
CA LYS A 156 -26.02 -21.70 -17.00
C LYS A 156 -26.00 -21.97 -15.49
N HIS A 157 -26.03 -20.91 -14.68
CA HIS A 157 -25.90 -20.97 -13.23
C HIS A 157 -26.65 -19.82 -12.56
N VAL A 158 -27.19 -20.06 -11.36
CA VAL A 158 -27.79 -19.01 -10.53
C VAL A 158 -26.90 -18.82 -9.31
N MET A 159 -26.36 -17.61 -9.16
CA MET A 159 -25.49 -17.24 -8.04
C MET A 159 -26.27 -17.12 -6.73
N GLU A 160 -25.58 -17.10 -5.59
CA GLU A 160 -26.20 -16.97 -4.26
C GLU A 160 -26.96 -15.64 -4.09
N ASP A 161 -26.52 -14.57 -4.75
CA ASP A 161 -27.19 -13.27 -4.78
C ASP A 161 -28.35 -13.21 -5.79
N SER A 162 -28.81 -14.37 -6.27
CA SER A 162 -29.86 -14.54 -7.29
C SER A 162 -29.49 -14.00 -8.67
N LYS A 163 -28.24 -13.60 -8.91
CA LYS A 163 -27.80 -13.22 -10.25
C LYS A 163 -27.82 -14.44 -11.16
N GLN A 164 -28.68 -14.38 -12.16
CA GLN A 164 -28.87 -15.46 -13.13
C GLN A 164 -27.86 -15.37 -14.27
N ASP A 165 -27.33 -16.53 -14.63
CA ASP A 165 -26.45 -16.82 -15.73
C ASP A 165 -25.32 -15.79 -15.91
N PRO A 166 -24.32 -15.74 -15.02
CA PRO A 166 -23.24 -14.76 -15.11
C PRO A 166 -22.47 -14.86 -16.44
N VAL A 167 -22.04 -13.71 -16.95
CA VAL A 167 -21.26 -13.63 -18.20
C VAL A 167 -19.88 -14.26 -18.00
N ALA A 168 -19.51 -15.19 -18.87
CA ALA A 168 -18.19 -15.79 -18.96
C ALA A 168 -17.25 -15.01 -19.89
N TYR A 169 -17.74 -14.61 -21.08
CA TYR A 169 -16.96 -13.86 -22.08
C TYR A 169 -17.76 -12.69 -22.65
N ARG A 170 -17.02 -11.62 -22.99
CA ARG A 170 -17.52 -10.42 -23.69
C ARG A 170 -16.64 -10.11 -24.88
N ILE A 171 -17.21 -9.47 -25.91
CA ILE A 171 -16.47 -8.98 -27.07
C ILE A 171 -15.86 -7.61 -26.74
N LYS A 172 -14.57 -7.45 -27.06
CA LYS A 172 -13.84 -6.17 -27.04
C LYS A 172 -12.80 -6.17 -28.16
N TYR A 173 -12.73 -5.11 -28.96
CA TYR A 173 -11.76 -4.98 -30.06
C TYR A 173 -10.47 -4.24 -29.66
N THR A 174 -10.39 -3.78 -28.41
CA THR A 174 -9.16 -3.22 -27.84
C THR A 174 -8.06 -4.28 -27.73
N PRO A 175 -6.86 -4.06 -28.31
CA PRO A 175 -5.72 -4.95 -28.12
C PRO A 175 -5.32 -5.07 -26.65
N HIS A 176 -4.90 -6.26 -26.24
CA HIS A 176 -4.44 -6.52 -24.89
C HIS A 176 -2.99 -6.06 -24.68
N PRO A 177 -2.64 -5.32 -23.62
CA PRO A 177 -1.27 -4.84 -23.40
C PRO A 177 -0.22 -5.96 -23.31
N HIS A 178 -0.58 -7.10 -22.72
CA HIS A 178 0.27 -8.29 -22.63
C HIS A 178 0.06 -9.30 -23.78
N ALA A 179 -1.19 -9.73 -24.04
CA ALA A 179 -1.51 -10.77 -25.03
C ALA A 179 -1.66 -10.28 -26.50
N GLY A 180 -1.51 -8.99 -26.77
CA GLY A 180 -1.59 -8.41 -28.11
C GLY A 180 -3.00 -8.41 -28.71
N ASP A 181 -3.10 -8.51 -30.03
CA ASP A 181 -4.33 -8.42 -30.83
C ASP A 181 -4.90 -9.79 -31.25
N ALA A 182 -4.37 -10.89 -30.67
CA ALA A 182 -4.80 -12.25 -30.98
C ALA A 182 -6.23 -12.59 -30.49
N TRP A 183 -6.83 -11.73 -29.66
CA TRP A 183 -8.12 -11.97 -29.03
C TRP A 183 -9.03 -10.74 -29.16
N CYS A 184 -10.29 -10.98 -29.56
CA CYS A 184 -11.37 -9.99 -29.47
C CYS A 184 -12.51 -10.43 -28.52
N VAL A 185 -12.33 -11.57 -27.84
CA VAL A 185 -13.22 -12.05 -26.78
C VAL A 185 -12.42 -12.22 -25.50
N TYR A 186 -12.89 -11.61 -24.43
CA TYR A 186 -12.18 -11.58 -23.14
C TYR A 186 -13.02 -12.18 -22.03
N PRO A 187 -12.43 -13.05 -21.20
CA PRO A 187 -13.15 -13.64 -20.08
C PRO A 187 -13.47 -12.59 -19.01
N THR A 188 -14.45 -12.89 -18.17
CA THR A 188 -14.77 -12.08 -16.99
C THR A 188 -13.99 -12.56 -15.76
N TYR A 189 -14.01 -11.74 -14.71
CA TYR A 189 -13.46 -12.11 -13.40
C TYR A 189 -14.07 -13.42 -12.87
N ASP A 190 -15.39 -13.57 -12.96
CA ASP A 190 -16.09 -14.78 -12.46
C ASP A 190 -15.67 -16.06 -13.20
N PHE A 191 -15.26 -15.94 -14.47
CA PHE A 191 -14.78 -17.07 -15.24
C PHE A 191 -13.28 -17.34 -15.03
N THR A 192 -12.46 -16.30 -14.94
CA THR A 192 -11.00 -16.44 -14.85
C THR A 192 -10.51 -16.79 -13.46
N HIS A 193 -11.10 -16.23 -12.41
CA HIS A 193 -10.51 -16.23 -11.08
C HIS A 193 -10.25 -17.64 -10.53
N CYS A 194 -11.25 -18.52 -10.60
CA CYS A 194 -11.13 -19.90 -10.13
C CYS A 194 -10.32 -20.79 -11.08
N LEU A 195 -10.43 -20.55 -12.40
CA LEU A 195 -9.74 -21.33 -13.42
C LEU A 195 -8.24 -21.08 -13.38
N CYS A 196 -7.80 -19.82 -13.26
CA CYS A 196 -6.39 -19.49 -13.06
C CYS A 196 -5.85 -20.05 -11.73
N ASP A 197 -6.64 -19.99 -10.64
CA ASP A 197 -6.24 -20.61 -9.38
C ASP A 197 -6.11 -22.15 -9.50
N SER A 198 -6.94 -22.79 -10.31
CA SER A 198 -6.86 -24.23 -10.61
C SER A 198 -5.59 -24.57 -11.40
N ILE A 199 -5.29 -23.81 -12.47
CA ILE A 199 -4.07 -23.97 -13.29
C ILE A 199 -2.81 -23.86 -12.42
N GLU A 200 -2.78 -22.90 -11.52
CA GLU A 200 -1.61 -22.61 -10.68
C GLU A 200 -1.53 -23.51 -9.42
N ASN A 201 -2.45 -24.47 -9.27
CA ASN A 201 -2.55 -25.34 -8.10
C ASN A 201 -2.58 -24.55 -6.78
N ILE A 202 -3.34 -23.45 -6.75
CA ILE A 202 -3.52 -22.67 -5.54
C ILE A 202 -4.21 -23.53 -4.49
N SER A 203 -3.55 -23.73 -3.35
CA SER A 203 -4.15 -24.46 -2.23
C SER A 203 -5.08 -23.57 -1.39
N HIS A 204 -4.72 -22.30 -1.24
CA HIS A 204 -5.41 -21.33 -0.39
C HIS A 204 -5.64 -20.05 -1.20
N SER A 205 -6.84 -19.92 -1.75
CA SER A 205 -7.28 -18.75 -2.51
C SER A 205 -7.81 -17.70 -1.53
N LEU A 206 -6.90 -16.85 -1.03
CA LEU A 206 -7.21 -15.83 -0.02
C LEU A 206 -7.76 -14.57 -0.69
N CYS A 207 -8.95 -14.14 -0.29
CA CYS A 207 -9.63 -12.95 -0.84
C CYS A 207 -10.37 -12.17 0.25
N THR A 208 -10.89 -10.99 -0.08
CA THR A 208 -11.64 -10.19 0.88
C THR A 208 -13.12 -10.60 0.91
N LYS A 209 -13.81 -10.33 2.03
CA LYS A 209 -15.22 -10.72 2.26
C LYS A 209 -16.21 -10.23 1.19
N GLU A 210 -15.88 -9.19 0.45
CA GLU A 210 -16.69 -8.69 -0.66
C GLU A 210 -16.91 -9.74 -1.77
N PHE A 211 -16.08 -10.79 -1.83
CA PHE A 211 -16.18 -11.88 -2.80
C PHE A 211 -16.90 -13.12 -2.25
N GLN A 212 -17.43 -13.10 -1.02
CA GLN A 212 -18.07 -14.25 -0.39
C GLN A 212 -19.25 -14.80 -1.19
N ALA A 213 -20.13 -13.93 -1.71
CA ALA A 213 -21.29 -14.35 -2.52
C ALA A 213 -20.91 -14.99 -3.87
N ARG A 214 -19.64 -14.82 -4.31
CA ARG A 214 -19.13 -15.40 -5.56
C ARG A 214 -18.53 -16.79 -5.37
N ARG A 215 -18.38 -17.26 -4.13
CA ARG A 215 -17.75 -18.55 -3.82
C ARG A 215 -18.54 -19.74 -4.38
N SER A 216 -19.86 -19.67 -4.37
CA SER A 216 -20.70 -20.70 -4.99
C SER A 216 -20.42 -20.84 -6.48
N SER A 217 -20.35 -19.71 -7.20
CA SER A 217 -19.99 -19.67 -8.62
C SER A 217 -18.55 -20.15 -8.86
N TYR A 218 -17.61 -19.80 -7.97
CA TYR A 218 -16.22 -20.26 -7.99
C TYR A 218 -16.15 -21.79 -7.99
N TYR A 219 -16.82 -22.43 -7.01
CA TYR A 219 -16.84 -23.89 -6.87
C TYR A 219 -17.66 -24.58 -7.96
N TRP A 220 -18.79 -23.99 -8.35
CA TRP A 220 -19.63 -24.50 -9.43
C TRP A 220 -18.83 -24.62 -10.74
N LEU A 221 -18.08 -23.59 -11.12
CA LEU A 221 -17.34 -23.58 -12.38
C LEU A 221 -16.23 -24.63 -12.41
N CYS A 222 -15.46 -24.77 -11.32
CA CYS A 222 -14.45 -25.84 -11.21
C CYS A 222 -15.09 -27.23 -11.32
N ASN A 223 -16.21 -27.47 -10.64
CA ASN A 223 -16.91 -28.75 -10.66
C ASN A 223 -17.52 -29.07 -12.04
N ALA A 224 -18.14 -28.07 -12.69
CA ALA A 224 -18.73 -28.23 -14.02
C ALA A 224 -17.69 -28.66 -15.07
N LEU A 225 -16.43 -28.25 -14.90
CA LEU A 225 -15.31 -28.59 -15.78
C LEU A 225 -14.48 -29.81 -15.32
N ASP A 226 -14.83 -30.46 -14.19
CA ASP A 226 -14.04 -31.53 -13.56
C ASP A 226 -12.57 -31.11 -13.29
N LEU A 227 -12.39 -29.92 -12.74
CA LEU A 227 -11.07 -29.33 -12.42
C LEU A 227 -10.74 -29.41 -10.94
N TYR A 228 -9.45 -29.34 -10.61
CA TYR A 228 -9.05 -29.14 -9.22
C TYR A 228 -9.68 -27.85 -8.71
N CYS A 229 -10.26 -27.90 -7.51
CA CYS A 229 -10.96 -26.79 -6.91
C CYS A 229 -10.16 -26.24 -5.73
N PRO A 230 -9.44 -25.13 -5.91
CA PRO A 230 -8.78 -24.41 -4.82
C PRO A 230 -9.75 -24.06 -3.71
N VAL A 231 -9.29 -24.02 -2.47
CA VAL A 231 -10.13 -23.61 -1.34
C VAL A 231 -10.10 -22.09 -1.20
N GLN A 232 -11.26 -21.46 -1.38
CA GLN A 232 -11.43 -20.01 -1.19
C GLN A 232 -11.65 -19.69 0.29
N TRP A 233 -10.84 -18.75 0.80
CA TRP A 233 -10.99 -18.21 2.15
C TRP A 233 -11.12 -16.70 2.09
N GLU A 234 -12.15 -16.18 2.75
CA GLU A 234 -12.39 -14.75 2.86
C GLU A 234 -11.77 -14.17 4.14
N TYR A 235 -11.41 -12.89 4.11
CA TYR A 235 -11.08 -12.12 5.30
C TYR A 235 -11.60 -10.69 5.23
N GLY A 236 -11.77 -10.05 6.38
CA GLY A 236 -12.21 -8.68 6.50
C GLY A 236 -11.20 -7.70 5.90
N ARG A 237 -11.67 -6.85 4.98
CA ARG A 237 -10.89 -5.77 4.39
C ARG A 237 -10.39 -4.80 5.48
N LEU A 238 -9.20 -4.25 5.27
CA LEU A 238 -8.70 -3.14 6.08
C LEU A 238 -9.39 -1.83 5.66
N ASN A 239 -10.08 -1.19 6.60
CA ASN A 239 -10.62 0.15 6.45
C ASN A 239 -9.95 1.08 7.47
N LEU A 240 -9.39 2.19 7.01
CA LEU A 240 -8.80 3.22 7.86
C LEU A 240 -9.69 4.48 7.87
N GLN A 241 -10.05 4.95 9.06
CA GLN A 241 -10.73 6.25 9.23
C GLN A 241 -9.83 7.39 8.77
N TYR A 242 -10.42 8.53 8.37
CA TYR A 242 -9.67 9.72 7.96
C TYR A 242 -8.67 9.48 6.83
N THR A 243 -8.89 8.44 6.01
CA THR A 243 -8.06 8.14 4.84
C THR A 243 -8.92 7.99 3.59
N VAL A 244 -8.30 8.30 2.45
CA VAL A 244 -8.91 8.14 1.14
C VAL A 244 -8.07 7.16 0.33
N VAL A 245 -8.63 5.98 0.06
CA VAL A 245 -7.95 4.91 -0.72
C VAL A 245 -8.63 4.63 -2.07
N SER A 246 -9.77 5.27 -2.35
CA SER A 246 -10.51 5.09 -3.61
C SER A 246 -9.84 5.85 -4.75
N LYS A 247 -9.53 5.15 -5.85
CA LYS A 247 -8.94 5.72 -7.09
C LYS A 247 -9.68 6.99 -7.53
N ARG A 248 -11.01 6.92 -7.66
CA ARG A 248 -11.87 8.04 -8.06
C ARG A 248 -11.77 9.25 -7.12
N LYS A 249 -11.67 9.02 -5.81
CA LYS A 249 -11.55 10.12 -4.83
C LYS A 249 -10.15 10.74 -4.85
N ILE A 250 -9.09 9.95 -4.97
CA ILE A 250 -7.71 10.45 -5.07
C ILE A 250 -7.54 11.29 -6.35
N GLN A 251 -8.09 10.85 -7.49
CA GLN A 251 -8.07 11.65 -8.73
C GLN A 251 -8.74 13.02 -8.56
N LYS A 252 -9.82 13.11 -7.77
CA LYS A 252 -10.44 14.41 -7.45
C LYS A 252 -9.53 15.30 -6.59
N LEU A 253 -8.79 14.72 -5.65
CA LEU A 253 -7.83 15.47 -4.83
C LEU A 253 -6.68 16.02 -5.67
N ILE A 254 -6.17 15.22 -6.62
CA ILE A 254 -5.12 15.64 -7.56
C ILE A 254 -5.65 16.71 -8.51
N GLY A 255 -6.80 16.47 -9.15
CA GLY A 255 -7.41 17.42 -10.09
C GLY A 255 -7.81 18.76 -9.44
N GLY A 256 -8.07 18.76 -8.12
CA GLY A 256 -8.31 19.96 -7.33
C GLY A 256 -7.04 20.61 -6.75
N GLY A 257 -5.85 20.08 -7.02
CA GLY A 257 -4.58 20.61 -6.51
C GLY A 257 -4.36 20.45 -4.99
N ILE A 258 -5.21 19.66 -4.30
CA ILE A 258 -5.13 19.45 -2.85
C ILE A 258 -3.90 18.59 -2.51
N VAL A 259 -3.61 17.60 -3.36
CA VAL A 259 -2.41 16.75 -3.30
C VAL A 259 -1.66 16.81 -4.63
N ALA A 260 -0.34 16.68 -4.58
CA ALA A 260 0.51 16.87 -5.77
C ALA A 260 0.30 15.74 -6.79
N ASP A 261 0.36 14.49 -6.35
CA ASP A 261 0.15 13.30 -7.17
C ASP A 261 -0.13 12.07 -6.29
N TRP A 262 -0.22 10.89 -6.89
CA TRP A 262 -0.47 9.61 -6.21
C TRP A 262 0.57 9.20 -5.16
N ASP A 263 1.76 9.80 -5.16
CA ASP A 263 2.82 9.55 -4.20
C ASP A 263 2.96 10.68 -3.16
N ASP A 264 2.02 11.64 -3.11
CA ASP A 264 2.00 12.70 -2.10
C ASP A 264 2.01 12.09 -0.68
N PRO A 265 2.97 12.44 0.20
CA PRO A 265 3.12 11.81 1.52
C PRO A 265 1.91 11.90 2.45
N ARG A 266 0.87 12.68 2.12
CA ARG A 266 -0.39 12.72 2.87
C ARG A 266 -1.37 11.59 2.49
N LEU A 267 -1.13 10.91 1.37
CA LEU A 267 -1.93 9.78 0.90
C LEU A 267 -1.50 8.46 1.56
N TYR A 268 -2.38 7.46 1.43
CA TYR A 268 -2.17 6.10 1.93
C TYR A 268 -1.94 5.08 0.80
N THR A 269 -1.51 5.56 -0.37
CA THR A 269 -0.90 4.71 -1.41
C THR A 269 0.43 4.17 -0.88
N LEU A 270 0.85 2.97 -1.31
CA LEU A 270 2.12 2.41 -0.84
C LEU A 270 3.32 3.26 -1.32
N THR A 271 3.20 3.87 -2.50
CA THR A 271 4.19 4.83 -3.02
C THR A 271 4.28 6.08 -2.15
N ALA A 272 3.14 6.64 -1.71
CA ALA A 272 3.13 7.77 -0.78
C ALA A 272 3.72 7.43 0.58
N LEU A 273 3.36 6.28 1.16
CA LEU A 273 3.88 5.85 2.45
C LEU A 273 5.40 5.60 2.37
N ARG A 274 5.88 5.02 1.26
CA ARG A 274 7.32 4.89 0.98
C ARG A 274 7.99 6.26 0.88
N ARG A 275 7.43 7.20 0.12
CA ARG A 275 7.96 8.57 -0.03
C ARG A 275 7.95 9.35 1.28
N ARG A 276 6.94 9.13 2.13
CA ARG A 276 6.84 9.69 3.50
C ARG A 276 7.97 9.19 4.41
N GLY A 277 8.66 8.11 4.05
CA GLY A 277 9.75 7.53 4.84
C GLY A 277 9.29 6.46 5.84
N ILE A 278 8.10 5.87 5.65
CA ILE A 278 7.63 4.77 6.49
C ILE A 278 8.43 3.51 6.18
N PRO A 279 9.06 2.84 7.17
CA PRO A 279 9.76 1.58 6.94
C PRO A 279 8.78 0.44 6.62
N PRO A 280 9.13 -0.51 5.72
CA PRO A 280 8.27 -1.67 5.44
C PRO A 280 8.04 -2.54 6.69
N GLU A 281 9.00 -2.61 7.62
CA GLU A 281 8.89 -3.30 8.90
C GLU A 281 7.72 -2.77 9.76
N ALA A 282 7.51 -1.45 9.74
CA ALA A 282 6.38 -0.84 10.43
C ALA A 282 5.04 -1.24 9.81
N ILE A 283 4.98 -1.40 8.48
CA ILE A 283 3.79 -1.89 7.77
C ILE A 283 3.52 -3.35 8.11
N HIS A 284 4.55 -4.20 8.17
CA HIS A 284 4.41 -5.59 8.62
C HIS A 284 3.85 -5.67 10.04
N LYS A 285 4.46 -4.94 10.99
CA LYS A 285 3.99 -4.85 12.39
C LYS A 285 2.54 -4.36 12.47
N PHE A 286 2.21 -3.32 11.70
CA PHE A 286 0.85 -2.82 11.62
C PHE A 286 -0.13 -3.90 11.14
N THR A 287 0.13 -4.55 10.00
CA THR A 287 -0.75 -5.60 9.47
C THR A 287 -0.88 -6.80 10.40
N ALA A 288 0.19 -7.16 11.12
CA ALA A 288 0.15 -8.22 12.14
C ALA A 288 -0.73 -7.83 13.33
N LYS A 289 -0.63 -6.59 13.83
CA LYS A 289 -1.50 -6.06 14.90
C LYS A 289 -2.97 -5.97 14.49
N VAL A 290 -3.26 -5.61 13.22
CA VAL A 290 -4.63 -5.61 12.68
C VAL A 290 -5.22 -7.03 12.68
N GLY A 291 -4.38 -8.03 12.41
CA GLY A 291 -4.79 -9.42 12.35
C GLY A 291 -5.66 -9.75 11.12
N VAL A 292 -6.04 -11.02 11.03
CA VAL A 292 -6.87 -11.56 9.97
C VAL A 292 -8.07 -12.25 10.61
N THR A 293 -9.24 -11.64 10.45
CA THR A 293 -10.54 -12.17 10.91
C THR A 293 -11.58 -11.97 9.81
N MET A 294 -12.74 -12.62 9.94
CA MET A 294 -13.88 -12.42 9.03
C MET A 294 -14.63 -11.10 9.27
N SER A 295 -14.33 -10.39 10.36
CA SER A 295 -14.99 -9.14 10.72
C SER A 295 -14.34 -7.97 10.00
N GLN A 296 -15.16 -7.05 9.48
CA GLN A 296 -14.65 -5.78 8.99
C GLN A 296 -14.19 -4.94 10.17
N ALA A 297 -12.93 -4.51 10.14
CA ALA A 297 -12.35 -3.64 11.16
C ALA A 297 -12.16 -2.25 10.57
N ILE A 298 -12.70 -1.25 11.27
CA ILE A 298 -12.46 0.17 11.01
C ILE A 298 -11.43 0.63 12.04
N LEU A 299 -10.26 1.05 11.56
CA LEU A 299 -9.13 1.40 12.42
C LEU A 299 -8.74 2.86 12.26
N HIS A 300 -8.24 3.46 13.34
CA HIS A 300 -7.68 4.80 13.31
C HIS A 300 -6.23 4.76 12.78
N PRO A 301 -5.80 5.71 11.92
CA PRO A 301 -4.44 5.76 11.39
C PRO A 301 -3.33 5.82 12.46
N ASN A 302 -3.62 6.36 13.64
CA ASN A 302 -2.72 6.37 14.80
C ASN A 302 -2.10 5.00 15.13
N LEU A 303 -2.76 3.88 14.81
CA LEU A 303 -2.16 2.56 14.98
C LEU A 303 -0.95 2.36 14.04
N LEU A 304 -1.06 2.80 12.79
CA LEU A 304 0.06 2.82 11.86
C LEU A 304 1.15 3.78 12.37
N ASP A 305 0.79 5.00 12.78
CA ASP A 305 1.76 5.97 13.30
C ASP A 305 2.48 5.45 14.56
N SER A 306 1.80 4.68 15.41
CA SER A 306 2.42 4.00 16.54
C SER A 306 3.45 2.96 16.06
N CYS A 307 3.09 2.11 15.10
CA CYS A 307 4.02 1.12 14.57
C CYS A 307 5.24 1.77 13.89
N VAL A 308 5.04 2.90 13.21
CA VAL A 308 6.12 3.68 12.59
C VAL A 308 7.03 4.28 13.66
N ARG A 309 6.46 4.90 14.70
CA ARG A 309 7.23 5.44 15.83
C ARG A 309 8.02 4.35 16.55
N ASP A 310 7.41 3.20 16.81
CA ASP A 310 8.07 2.06 17.46
C ASP A 310 9.25 1.53 16.61
N GLU A 311 9.08 1.47 15.28
CA GLU A 311 10.14 1.04 14.37
C GLU A 311 11.28 2.05 14.30
N LEU A 312 10.96 3.32 14.03
CA LEU A 312 11.96 4.39 13.92
C LEU A 312 12.66 4.66 15.24
N ASN A 313 11.99 4.42 16.37
CA ASN A 313 12.64 4.50 17.67
C ASN A 313 13.83 3.54 17.76
N ASN A 314 13.78 2.37 17.11
CA ASN A 314 14.84 1.36 17.18
C ASN A 314 15.81 1.37 15.99
N THR A 315 15.53 2.16 14.94
CA THR A 315 16.29 2.13 13.68
C THR A 315 16.84 3.48 13.23
N ALA A 316 16.19 4.60 13.57
CA ALA A 316 16.59 5.91 13.10
C ALA A 316 17.71 6.53 13.94
N THR A 317 18.78 7.01 13.29
CA THR A 317 19.81 7.81 13.95
C THR A 317 19.23 9.13 14.45
N ARG A 318 19.49 9.47 15.72
CA ARG A 318 19.07 10.73 16.33
C ARG A 318 20.03 11.83 15.88
N VAL A 319 19.50 12.79 15.15
CA VAL A 319 20.22 14.00 14.75
C VAL A 319 19.50 15.22 15.32
N MET A 320 20.19 16.36 15.35
CA MET A 320 19.59 17.65 15.72
C MET A 320 19.30 18.45 14.46
N ALA A 321 18.09 19.01 14.40
CA ALA A 321 17.67 19.94 13.38
C ALA A 321 16.95 21.10 14.07
N VAL A 322 17.16 22.29 13.55
CA VAL A 322 16.47 23.51 13.97
C VAL A 322 15.60 23.95 12.78
N LEU A 323 14.29 24.06 13.00
CA LEU A 323 13.34 24.28 11.90
C LEU A 323 13.13 25.77 11.64
N ASP A 324 13.05 26.54 12.72
CA ASP A 324 12.96 28.00 12.67
C ASP A 324 14.18 28.59 13.40
N PRO A 325 15.30 28.84 12.70
CA PRO A 325 16.58 29.13 13.34
C PRO A 325 16.68 30.55 13.89
N VAL A 326 16.96 30.66 15.18
CA VAL A 326 17.40 31.90 15.83
C VAL A 326 18.88 31.80 16.16
N LYS A 327 19.64 32.83 15.75
CA LYS A 327 21.08 32.90 16.01
C LYS A 327 21.33 33.12 17.49
N VAL A 328 22.28 32.38 18.05
CA VAL A 328 22.76 32.56 19.42
C VAL A 328 24.17 33.11 19.38
N VAL A 329 24.41 34.18 20.13
CA VAL A 329 25.73 34.80 20.29
C VAL A 329 26.21 34.55 21.73
N VAL A 330 27.29 33.79 21.88
CA VAL A 330 27.85 33.44 23.19
C VAL A 330 28.99 34.41 23.52
N GLU A 331 28.80 35.28 24.52
CA GLU A 331 29.77 36.35 24.79
C GLU A 331 31.04 35.86 25.49
N ASN A 332 30.91 34.93 26.43
CA ASN A 332 32.00 34.53 27.32
C ASN A 332 32.83 33.33 26.80
N LEU A 333 32.62 32.88 25.56
CA LEU A 333 33.34 31.76 24.93
C LEU A 333 33.99 32.13 23.57
N ALA A 334 34.30 33.40 23.33
CA ALA A 334 34.82 33.88 22.03
C ALA A 334 36.13 33.18 21.58
N ASP A 335 36.98 32.78 22.52
CA ASP A 335 38.29 32.14 22.24
C ASP A 335 38.26 30.60 22.29
N VAL A 336 37.09 29.99 22.51
CA VAL A 336 36.96 28.53 22.65
C VAL A 336 36.91 27.86 21.29
N GLN A 337 37.84 26.94 21.04
CA GLN A 337 37.84 26.12 19.83
C GLN A 337 36.59 25.23 19.76
N ALA A 338 36.14 24.97 18.54
CA ALA A 338 35.01 24.08 18.30
C ALA A 338 35.25 22.71 18.96
N LEU A 339 34.27 22.25 19.73
CA LEU A 339 34.33 20.99 20.46
C LEU A 339 33.65 19.88 19.65
N GLU A 340 34.32 18.75 19.47
CA GLU A 340 33.68 17.53 18.99
C GLU A 340 32.95 16.83 20.13
N VAL A 341 31.66 16.60 19.93
CA VAL A 341 30.78 15.91 20.87
C VAL A 341 30.33 14.60 20.24
N GLU A 342 30.59 13.49 20.93
CA GLU A 342 30.10 12.19 20.51
C GLU A 342 28.65 11.97 20.95
N VAL A 343 27.79 11.61 20.00
CA VAL A 343 26.36 11.40 20.21
C VAL A 343 25.99 9.99 19.75
N LEU A 344 25.43 9.19 20.66
CA LEU A 344 24.92 7.86 20.32
C LEU A 344 23.86 7.97 19.22
N ASN A 345 23.95 7.12 18.20
CA ASN A 345 22.97 7.09 17.11
C ASN A 345 21.57 6.76 17.64
N ILE A 346 21.49 5.83 18.59
CA ILE A 346 20.24 5.43 19.24
C ILE A 346 20.50 5.38 20.75
N PRO A 347 19.92 6.31 21.55
CA PRO A 347 20.28 6.49 22.96
C PRO A 347 20.17 5.23 23.82
N HIS A 348 19.13 4.41 23.62
CA HIS A 348 18.92 3.19 24.38
C HIS A 348 19.60 1.95 23.77
N LEU A 349 20.36 2.10 22.67
CA LEU A 349 21.09 1.01 22.00
C LEU A 349 22.54 1.44 21.67
N PRO A 350 23.45 1.48 22.65
CA PRO A 350 24.85 1.89 22.43
C PRO A 350 25.58 1.08 21.34
N GLY A 351 25.20 -0.18 21.14
CA GLY A 351 25.75 -1.05 20.07
C GLY A 351 25.39 -0.63 18.64
N LYS A 352 24.57 0.42 18.45
CA LYS A 352 24.22 0.98 17.12
C LYS A 352 25.17 2.11 16.69
N GLY A 353 26.29 2.28 17.40
CA GLY A 353 27.32 3.25 17.10
C GLY A 353 26.98 4.67 17.53
N ALA A 354 27.89 5.59 17.22
CA ALA A 354 27.78 7.00 17.52
C ALA A 354 28.22 7.82 16.30
N HIS A 355 27.86 9.10 16.29
CA HIS A 355 28.34 10.09 15.35
C HIS A 355 28.84 11.33 16.10
N LYS A 356 29.64 12.13 15.42
CA LYS A 356 30.18 13.36 15.99
C LYS A 356 29.33 14.56 15.58
N VAL A 357 29.12 15.46 16.54
CA VAL A 357 28.50 16.77 16.33
C VAL A 357 29.49 17.82 16.78
N PHE A 358 29.64 18.91 16.01
CA PHE A 358 30.52 20.01 16.36
C PHE A 358 29.74 21.05 17.14
N PHE A 359 30.28 21.49 18.28
CA PHE A 359 29.83 22.66 19.01
C PHE A 359 30.79 23.82 18.73
N ASP A 360 30.32 24.78 17.93
CA ASP A 360 31.03 26.02 17.63
C ASP A 360 30.24 27.22 18.20
N PRO A 361 30.72 27.85 19.29
CA PRO A 361 30.06 29.00 19.92
C PRO A 361 29.88 30.20 18.98
N SER A 362 30.73 30.32 17.95
CA SER A 362 30.67 31.45 17.00
C SER A 362 29.54 31.33 15.99
N ASN A 363 28.98 30.12 15.82
CA ASN A 363 28.02 29.82 14.78
C ASN A 363 26.92 28.88 15.28
N LEU A 364 26.20 29.30 16.32
CA LEU A 364 25.20 28.50 17.03
C LEU A 364 23.77 28.97 16.71
N TYR A 365 22.85 28.01 16.54
CA TYR A 365 21.43 28.25 16.35
C TYR A 365 20.59 27.36 17.25
N ILE A 366 19.47 27.90 17.70
CA ILE A 366 18.38 27.18 18.40
C ILE A 366 17.07 27.42 17.67
N ASP A 367 16.05 26.62 17.99
CA ASP A 367 14.71 26.85 17.44
C ASP A 367 14.06 28.09 18.07
N ALA A 368 13.37 28.89 17.27
CA ALA A 368 12.69 30.10 17.73
C ALA A 368 11.70 29.80 18.86
N SER A 369 11.07 28.63 18.84
CA SER A 369 10.13 28.20 19.89
C SER A 369 10.81 27.88 21.24
N ASP A 370 12.14 27.77 21.25
CA ASP A 370 12.95 27.50 22.45
C ASP A 370 13.53 28.76 23.11
N PHE A 371 13.15 29.95 22.62
CA PHE A 371 13.34 31.23 23.31
C PHE A 371 12.03 32.02 23.44
N LYS A 372 11.78 32.61 24.62
CA LYS A 372 10.69 33.58 24.84
C LYS A 372 11.16 34.75 25.71
N GLU A 373 10.82 35.98 25.30
CA GLU A 373 11.05 37.18 26.12
C GLU A 373 10.18 37.19 27.39
N VAL A 374 8.97 36.61 27.31
CA VAL A 374 8.05 36.45 28.43
C VAL A 374 7.66 34.98 28.55
N ALA A 375 8.13 34.32 29.60
CA ALA A 375 7.82 32.93 29.88
C ALA A 375 6.42 32.79 30.50
N GLU A 376 5.56 32.00 29.86
CA GLU A 376 4.28 31.60 30.45
C GLU A 376 4.46 30.47 31.47
N SER A 377 3.45 30.24 32.31
CA SER A 377 3.46 29.14 33.26
C SER A 377 3.67 27.79 32.55
N GLY A 378 4.66 27.02 33.01
CA GLY A 378 5.02 25.73 32.42
C GLY A 378 6.08 25.79 31.31
N TYR A 379 6.50 26.99 30.86
CA TYR A 379 7.61 27.13 29.93
C TYR A 379 8.96 26.78 30.60
N ARG A 380 9.74 25.88 30.00
CA ARG A 380 10.99 25.33 30.58
C ARG A 380 12.26 25.63 29.80
N ARG A 381 12.15 26.31 28.65
CA ARG A 381 13.27 26.61 27.74
C ARG A 381 13.81 28.03 28.01
N LEU A 382 14.63 28.59 27.12
CA LEU A 382 15.37 29.82 27.39
C LEU A 382 14.43 31.02 27.53
N ALA A 383 14.55 31.75 28.62
CA ALA A 383 13.88 33.04 28.83
C ALA A 383 14.73 33.92 29.76
N PRO A 384 14.48 35.23 29.85
CA PRO A 384 15.14 36.08 30.84
C PRO A 384 15.03 35.49 32.25
N GLY A 385 16.17 35.31 32.92
CA GLY A 385 16.25 34.68 34.26
C GLY A 385 15.98 33.17 34.29
N GLN A 386 15.82 32.50 33.14
CA GLN A 386 15.60 31.07 33.03
C GLN A 386 16.63 30.42 32.07
N PRO A 387 17.71 29.84 32.59
CA PRO A 387 18.72 29.18 31.77
C PRO A 387 18.23 27.85 31.17
N VAL A 388 18.86 27.42 30.08
CA VAL A 388 18.58 26.16 29.41
C VAL A 388 19.86 25.40 29.07
N GLY A 389 19.82 24.08 29.15
CA GLY A 389 20.95 23.24 28.75
C GLY A 389 21.02 23.05 27.23
N LEU A 390 22.22 23.04 26.67
CA LEU A 390 22.46 22.63 25.29
C LEU A 390 22.71 21.12 25.24
N LYS A 391 21.84 20.38 24.55
CA LYS A 391 21.88 18.91 24.53
C LYS A 391 23.24 18.40 24.05
N HIS A 392 23.85 17.48 24.79
CA HIS A 392 25.18 16.90 24.53
C HIS A 392 26.40 17.85 24.63
N ALA A 393 26.23 19.18 24.53
CA ALA A 393 27.36 20.12 24.51
C ALA A 393 28.11 20.25 25.85
N GLY A 394 27.48 19.87 26.97
CA GLY A 394 28.05 20.08 28.32
C GLY A 394 28.02 21.54 28.77
N TYR A 395 27.14 22.35 28.19
CA TYR A 395 26.97 23.77 28.51
C TYR A 395 25.52 24.10 28.85
N VAL A 396 25.34 25.07 29.74
CA VAL A 396 24.06 25.72 30.07
C VAL A 396 24.18 27.19 29.65
N ILE A 397 23.19 27.69 28.93
CA ILE A 397 23.14 29.07 28.45
C ILE A 397 22.13 29.89 29.24
N SER A 398 22.49 31.14 29.53
CA SER A 398 21.69 32.13 30.26
C SER A 398 21.49 33.36 29.37
N HIS A 399 20.24 33.82 29.25
CA HIS A 399 19.91 35.03 28.50
C HIS A 399 20.57 36.27 29.11
N LEU A 400 21.21 37.08 28.27
CA LEU A 400 21.69 38.43 28.63
C LEU A 400 20.83 39.51 28.01
N ARG A 401 20.67 39.47 26.69
CA ARG A 401 19.90 40.46 25.92
C ARG A 401 19.39 39.88 24.62
N THR A 402 18.38 40.53 24.08
CA THR A 402 17.77 40.19 22.79
C THR A 402 18.13 41.26 21.78
N GLU A 403 18.65 40.85 20.64
CA GLU A 403 18.88 41.74 19.50
C GLU A 403 17.69 41.61 18.55
N LYS A 404 17.09 42.75 18.19
CA LYS A 404 15.92 42.82 17.32
C LYS A 404 16.28 43.43 15.97
N ASP A 405 15.62 42.94 14.93
CA ASP A 405 15.72 43.56 13.62
C ASP A 405 14.85 44.83 13.51
N SER A 406 14.87 45.46 12.34
CA SER A 406 14.06 46.65 12.05
C SER A 406 12.55 46.42 12.11
N SER A 407 12.09 45.16 12.08
CA SER A 407 10.67 44.80 12.23
C SER A 407 10.26 44.59 13.69
N GLY A 408 11.23 44.58 14.63
CA GLY A 408 11.00 44.23 16.03
C GLY A 408 11.00 42.74 16.31
N SER A 409 11.33 41.91 15.31
CA SER A 409 11.48 40.45 15.46
C SER A 409 12.84 40.11 16.06
N VAL A 410 12.95 38.98 16.76
CA VAL A 410 14.21 38.52 17.37
C VAL A 410 15.19 38.10 16.28
N ALA A 411 16.27 38.87 16.12
CA ALA A 411 17.33 38.59 15.15
C ALA A 411 18.41 37.67 15.74
N ALA A 412 18.77 37.93 17.00
CA ALA A 412 19.70 37.08 17.74
C ALA A 412 19.41 37.13 19.25
N VAL A 413 19.81 36.06 19.94
CA VAL A 413 19.78 35.99 21.40
C VAL A 413 21.21 35.94 21.90
N VAL A 414 21.57 36.92 22.72
CA VAL A 414 22.89 37.00 23.33
C VAL A 414 22.86 36.34 24.69
N VAL A 415 23.82 35.44 24.93
CA VAL A 415 23.86 34.58 26.12
C VAL A 415 25.26 34.49 26.71
N GLU A 416 25.31 34.14 27.99
CA GLU A 416 26.50 33.53 28.61
C GLU A 416 26.34 32.02 28.64
N ALA A 417 27.44 31.29 28.49
CA ALA A 417 27.48 29.84 28.56
C ALA A 417 28.44 29.38 29.68
N HIS A 418 27.96 28.49 30.54
CA HIS A 418 28.74 27.90 31.63
C HIS A 418 28.76 26.38 31.51
N ARG A 419 29.80 25.71 32.02
CA ARG A 419 29.83 24.24 32.03
C ARG A 419 28.68 23.73 32.88
N THR A 420 28.04 22.64 32.46
CA THR A 420 26.90 22.06 33.20
C THR A 420 27.25 21.64 34.63
N GLU A 421 28.53 21.44 34.93
CA GLU A 421 29.04 21.08 36.26
C GLU A 421 29.19 22.29 37.21
N GLU A 422 29.23 23.51 36.67
CA GLU A 422 29.50 24.75 37.42
C GLU A 422 28.22 25.48 37.83
N VAL A 423 27.06 25.04 37.35
CA VAL A 423 25.78 25.72 37.53
C VAL A 423 24.67 24.76 37.97
N ASP A 424 23.60 25.32 38.51
CA ASP A 424 22.40 24.56 38.84
C ASP A 424 21.79 23.89 37.59
N LYS A 425 21.23 22.69 37.80
CA LYS A 425 20.62 21.91 36.73
C LYS A 425 19.46 22.69 36.09
N PRO A 426 19.48 22.95 34.76
CA PRO A 426 18.42 23.68 34.09
C PRO A 426 17.13 22.88 34.03
N LYS A 427 16.00 23.57 33.82
CA LYS A 427 14.67 22.94 33.72
C LYS A 427 14.50 22.05 32.48
N ALA A 428 15.29 22.28 31.43
CA ALA A 428 15.26 21.51 30.19
C ALA A 428 16.61 21.55 29.46
N PHE A 429 16.77 20.63 28.51
CA PHE A 429 17.84 20.65 27.49
C PHE A 429 17.20 20.75 26.11
N ILE A 430 17.69 21.67 25.27
CA ILE A 430 17.19 21.92 23.91
C ILE A 430 18.19 21.44 22.86
N GLN A 431 17.67 21.07 21.70
CA GLN A 431 18.49 20.85 20.50
C GLN A 431 19.08 22.16 20.00
N TRP A 432 20.20 22.05 19.31
CA TRP A 432 20.91 23.15 18.69
C TRP A 432 21.66 22.63 17.47
N VAL A 433 22.07 23.53 16.61
CA VAL A 433 22.96 23.21 15.48
C VAL A 433 24.07 24.24 15.43
N SER A 434 25.29 23.79 15.11
CA SER A 434 26.38 24.69 14.73
C SER A 434 26.90 24.33 13.35
N ARG A 435 27.30 25.34 12.57
CA ARG A 435 27.65 25.19 11.15
C ARG A 435 26.60 24.37 10.38
N PRO A 436 25.32 24.78 10.41
CA PRO A 436 24.23 23.97 9.89
C PRO A 436 24.32 23.80 8.37
N VAL A 437 23.78 22.68 7.89
CA VAL A 437 23.53 22.47 6.45
C VAL A 437 22.12 23.00 6.14
N PRO A 438 21.99 24.08 5.36
CA PRO A 438 20.67 24.62 5.00
C PRO A 438 19.84 23.56 4.28
N SER A 439 18.61 23.35 4.75
CA SER A 439 17.75 22.26 4.29
C SER A 439 16.29 22.70 4.22
N ALA A 440 15.57 22.24 3.20
CA ALA A 440 14.12 22.42 3.12
C ALA A 440 13.42 21.27 3.87
N VAL A 441 12.61 21.59 4.88
CA VAL A 441 11.85 20.61 5.67
C VAL A 441 10.36 20.73 5.33
N ARG A 442 9.70 19.58 5.10
CA ARG A 442 8.26 19.51 4.82
C ARG A 442 7.56 18.81 5.98
N LEU A 443 6.73 19.55 6.71
CA LEU A 443 5.91 19.01 7.79
C LEU A 443 4.58 18.53 7.22
N TYR A 444 4.29 17.24 7.39
CA TYR A 444 3.07 16.62 6.91
C TYR A 444 2.11 16.34 8.07
N TYR A 445 0.86 16.79 7.90
CA TYR A 445 -0.26 16.53 8.81
C TYR A 445 -1.31 15.65 8.11
N SER A 446 -2.28 15.14 8.87
CA SER A 446 -3.42 14.40 8.30
C SER A 446 -4.15 15.26 7.27
N LEU A 447 -4.51 14.65 6.14
CA LEU A 447 -5.25 15.29 5.06
C LEU A 447 -6.68 15.67 5.47
#